data_AF-A0A3L5TRQ9-F1
#
_entry.id   AF-A0A3L5TRQ9-F1
#
_cell.length_a   1.000
_cell.length_b   1.000
_cell.length_c   1.000
_cell.angle_alpha   90.00
_cell.angle_beta   90.00
_cell.angle_gamma   90.00
#
_symmetry.space_group_name_H-M   'P 1'
#
loop_
_entity.id
_entity.type
_entity.pdbx_description
1 polymer ?
#
loop_
_entity_poly.entity_id
_entity_poly.type
_entity_poly.pdbx_seq_one_letter_code
_entity_poly.pdbx_strand_id
1 'polypeptide(L)'
;AYVRHPELASARANRDYAYQQVRSAISTISGVAQASGQSDAHPYEGAGELASALDELMQKIIMDPLSYNEIRTRPSLEERLESIISGAALMADSSCTRDDRRERIVQECNAVRQALQDLLTEYMNNAGNSEPSEGLERAIENMQKKTKDLRRQLRKAVVDHVSDSFLETNVPLLVLIEAAKAGDEKGVEEYAQVFAEHANKLVEVANLACSMSSNEDGVKMVRLAAAELENLCPQGIVESYSPFNVQVINAARVLAARPRSKVAQENMDVFKDAWEREVRLLTDAVDDITTIDDFLAVSESHILEDVNKCVVALQEMDPDNLDRTAGAIRGRSSRVCNVVSAEMDNYEPGLYTDRVMEAVVMLRDQVMPNFAEKVEIAVDALSCNPPREIDENEFIDASRLVYDGVREIRQAVLINRSPEEIDTDTEYDIEDEYDTHMTSYTTEQDYSGQKSERWIMAHLPAEEKEVIQQHVQEFRTAKRELDQEIRKWDDSGNDIIVLAKQMCMIMMEMTDFTRFALKNEC
;
A
#
# COMPACT_ATOMS: atom_id res chain seq x y z
N ALA A 1 -20.53 -18.47 -28.86
CA ALA A 1 -21.93 -18.56 -28.37
C ALA A 1 -23.01 -18.23 -29.42
N TYR A 2 -23.08 -16.99 -29.95
CA TYR A 2 -24.24 -16.51 -30.75
C TYR A 2 -24.66 -17.38 -31.94
N VAL A 3 -23.71 -17.88 -32.74
CA VAL A 3 -24.04 -18.71 -33.92
C VAL A 3 -24.78 -19.99 -33.53
N ARG A 4 -24.52 -20.53 -32.33
CA ARG A 4 -25.17 -21.74 -31.82
C ARG A 4 -26.50 -21.46 -31.12
N HIS A 5 -26.60 -20.31 -30.46
CA HIS A 5 -27.79 -19.90 -29.72
C HIS A 5 -28.25 -18.49 -30.13
N PRO A 6 -28.68 -18.28 -31.39
CA PRO A 6 -29.05 -16.96 -31.90
C PRO A 6 -30.36 -16.43 -31.30
N GLU A 7 -31.13 -17.30 -30.64
CA GLU A 7 -32.35 -16.97 -29.92
C GLU A 7 -32.09 -16.23 -28.61
N LEU A 8 -30.89 -16.35 -28.04
CA LEU A 8 -30.54 -15.73 -26.76
C LEU A 8 -30.10 -14.28 -26.98
N ALA A 9 -30.84 -13.34 -26.37
CA ALA A 9 -30.53 -11.91 -26.42
C ALA A 9 -29.13 -11.61 -25.86
N SER A 10 -28.75 -12.24 -24.74
CA SER A 10 -27.43 -12.08 -24.11
C SER A 10 -26.27 -12.52 -25.03
N ALA A 11 -26.47 -13.57 -25.83
CA ALA A 11 -25.46 -14.01 -26.80
C ALA A 11 -25.30 -12.99 -27.95
N ARG A 12 -26.39 -12.35 -28.36
CA ARG A 12 -26.35 -11.27 -29.36
C ARG A 12 -25.66 -10.03 -28.80
N ALA A 13 -26.01 -9.63 -27.59
CA ALA A 13 -25.43 -8.47 -26.91
C ALA A 13 -23.91 -8.60 -26.76
N ASN A 14 -23.40 -9.77 -26.32
CA ASN A 14 -21.96 -9.99 -26.23
C ASN A 14 -21.23 -9.87 -27.57
N ARG A 15 -21.82 -10.40 -28.64
CA ARG A 15 -21.25 -10.27 -29.99
C ARG A 15 -21.20 -8.81 -30.42
N ASP A 16 -22.30 -8.08 -30.24
CA ASP A 16 -22.43 -6.69 -30.69
C ASP A 16 -21.48 -5.77 -29.93
N TYR A 17 -21.36 -5.98 -28.61
CA TYR A 17 -20.40 -5.25 -27.78
C TYR A 17 -18.96 -5.54 -28.20
N ALA A 18 -18.57 -6.81 -28.36
CA ALA A 18 -17.23 -7.17 -28.80
C ALA A 18 -16.90 -6.56 -30.18
N TYR A 19 -17.87 -6.54 -31.11
CA TYR A 19 -17.71 -5.89 -32.39
C TYR A 19 -17.55 -4.37 -32.27
N GLN A 20 -18.31 -3.72 -31.39
CA GLN A 20 -18.18 -2.29 -31.12
C GLN A 20 -16.81 -1.95 -30.53
N GLN A 21 -16.30 -2.76 -29.60
CA GLN A 21 -14.97 -2.57 -29.02
C GLN A 21 -13.87 -2.71 -30.08
N VAL A 22 -13.93 -3.74 -30.94
CA VAL A 22 -12.97 -3.90 -32.05
C VAL A 22 -13.03 -2.70 -33.01
N ARG A 23 -14.24 -2.21 -33.33
CA ARG A 23 -14.40 -1.04 -34.19
C ARG A 23 -13.83 0.23 -33.54
N SER A 24 -14.06 0.42 -32.24
CA SER A 24 -13.48 1.52 -31.47
C SER A 24 -11.95 1.46 -31.51
N ALA A 25 -11.37 0.31 -31.20
CA ALA A 25 -9.92 0.09 -31.22
C ALA A 25 -9.31 0.38 -32.61
N ILE A 26 -9.92 -0.10 -33.70
CA ILE A 26 -9.45 0.19 -35.06
C ILE A 26 -9.52 1.69 -35.36
N SER A 27 -10.58 2.38 -34.92
CA SER A 27 -10.71 3.83 -35.07
C SER A 27 -9.62 4.57 -34.31
N THR A 28 -9.32 4.14 -33.08
CA THR A 28 -8.24 4.72 -32.26
C THR A 28 -6.88 4.49 -32.91
N ILE A 29 -6.56 3.28 -33.38
CA ILE A 29 -5.31 2.97 -34.09
C ILE A 29 -5.17 3.86 -35.34
N SER A 30 -6.24 4.00 -36.13
CA SER A 30 -6.23 4.88 -37.31
C SER A 30 -6.02 6.34 -36.93
N GLY A 31 -6.62 6.80 -35.83
CA GLY A 31 -6.46 8.16 -35.32
C GLY A 31 -5.02 8.44 -34.89
N VAL A 32 -4.44 7.54 -34.09
CA VAL A 32 -3.04 7.63 -33.63
C VAL A 32 -2.06 7.59 -34.80
N ALA A 33 -2.27 6.70 -35.77
CA ALA A 33 -1.40 6.60 -36.95
C ALA A 33 -1.42 7.85 -37.85
N GLN A 34 -2.47 8.66 -37.74
CA GLN A 34 -2.65 9.91 -38.50
C GLN A 34 -2.38 11.16 -37.66
N ALA A 35 -2.09 11.02 -36.36
CA ALA A 35 -1.83 12.13 -35.48
C ALA A 35 -0.54 12.86 -35.90
N SER A 36 -0.62 14.19 -35.99
CA SER A 36 0.52 15.05 -36.31
C SER A 36 0.56 16.25 -35.36
N GLY A 37 1.71 16.51 -34.74
CA GLY A 37 1.89 17.59 -33.76
C GLY A 37 1.99 17.06 -32.32
N GLN A 38 2.11 17.99 -31.36
CA GLN A 38 1.97 17.67 -29.94
C GLN A 38 0.49 17.49 -29.61
N SER A 39 0.16 16.43 -28.88
CA SER A 39 -1.17 16.19 -28.34
C SER A 39 -1.26 16.74 -26.91
N ASP A 40 -2.47 17.14 -26.51
CA ASP A 40 -2.76 17.39 -25.10
C ASP A 40 -2.58 16.09 -24.30
N ALA A 41 -2.26 16.23 -23.02
CA ALA A 41 -2.12 15.08 -22.12
C ALA A 41 -3.41 14.27 -22.09
N HIS A 42 -3.28 12.93 -22.13
CA HIS A 42 -4.43 12.05 -22.03
C HIS A 42 -5.12 12.26 -20.66
N PRO A 43 -6.45 12.11 -20.53
CA PRO A 43 -7.13 12.19 -19.23
C PRO A 43 -6.64 11.21 -18.15
N TYR A 44 -5.84 10.21 -18.55
CA TYR A 44 -5.23 9.24 -17.64
C TYR A 44 -3.81 9.64 -17.22
N GLU A 45 -3.21 10.63 -17.87
CA GLU A 45 -1.88 11.15 -17.57
C GLU A 45 -1.95 12.20 -16.45
N GLY A 46 -0.87 12.28 -15.66
CA GLY A 46 -0.74 13.18 -14.52
C GLY A 46 -0.93 12.50 -13.17
N ALA A 47 -0.36 13.13 -12.14
CA ALA A 47 -0.46 12.68 -10.77
C ALA A 47 -1.90 12.73 -10.23
N GLY A 48 -2.10 12.11 -9.07
CA GLY A 48 -3.36 12.18 -8.35
C GLY A 48 -3.76 13.61 -8.04
N GLU A 49 -5.05 13.94 -8.25
CA GLU A 49 -5.57 15.29 -8.07
C GLU A 49 -5.42 15.77 -6.62
N LEU A 50 -5.67 14.90 -5.65
CA LEU A 50 -5.58 15.24 -4.22
C LEU A 50 -4.13 15.32 -3.74
N ALA A 51 -3.26 14.41 -4.22
CA ALA A 51 -1.82 14.51 -4.00
C ALA A 51 -1.25 15.82 -4.54
N SER A 52 -1.59 16.16 -5.80
CA SER A 52 -1.15 17.40 -6.45
C SER A 52 -1.66 18.64 -5.71
N ALA A 53 -2.93 18.63 -5.27
CA ALA A 53 -3.49 19.74 -4.51
C ALA A 53 -2.80 19.95 -3.15
N LEU A 54 -2.46 18.87 -2.44
CA LEU A 54 -1.68 18.92 -1.20
C LEU A 54 -0.28 19.48 -1.42
N ASP A 55 0.41 19.02 -2.48
CA ASP A 55 1.75 19.52 -2.84
C ASP A 55 1.71 21.00 -3.23
N GLU A 56 0.71 21.42 -4.02
CA GLU A 56 0.49 22.83 -4.35
C GLU A 56 0.23 23.67 -3.09
N LEU A 57 -0.58 23.19 -2.15
CA LEU A 57 -0.82 23.90 -0.89
C LEU A 57 0.48 24.06 -0.11
N MET A 58 1.27 22.99 0.05
CA MET A 58 2.55 23.02 0.76
C MET A 58 3.55 24.01 0.14
N GLN A 59 3.55 24.15 -1.18
CA GLN A 59 4.38 25.16 -1.86
C GLN A 59 3.85 26.58 -1.65
N LYS A 60 2.53 26.76 -1.62
CA LYS A 60 1.89 28.09 -1.55
C LYS A 60 1.81 28.68 -0.15
N ILE A 61 1.94 27.88 0.92
CA ILE A 61 1.91 28.38 2.30
C ILE A 61 3.20 29.12 2.70
N ILE A 62 4.32 28.86 2.02
CA ILE A 62 5.59 29.57 2.23
C ILE A 62 5.66 30.76 1.28
N MET A 63 5.64 31.96 1.82
CA MET A 63 5.79 33.18 1.02
C MET A 63 6.59 34.24 1.77
N ASP A 64 7.18 35.15 1.02
CA ASP A 64 7.77 36.37 1.58
C ASP A 64 6.68 37.13 2.36
N PRO A 65 6.87 37.44 3.66
CA PRO A 65 5.90 38.19 4.44
C PRO A 65 5.48 39.53 3.81
N LEU A 66 6.37 40.18 3.04
CA LEU A 66 6.07 41.42 2.33
C LEU A 66 5.13 41.21 1.13
N SER A 67 5.09 39.99 0.60
CA SER A 67 4.22 39.61 -0.51
C SER A 67 2.80 39.23 -0.07
N TYR A 68 2.59 39.04 1.24
CA TYR A 68 1.30 38.70 1.81
C TYR A 68 0.28 39.81 1.57
N ASN A 69 -0.91 39.42 1.09
CA ASN A 69 -2.01 40.34 0.85
C ASN A 69 -3.30 39.70 1.35
N GLU A 70 -3.90 40.25 2.40
CA GLU A 70 -5.11 39.67 3.02
C GLU A 70 -6.29 39.53 2.03
N ILE A 71 -6.44 40.44 1.06
CA ILE A 71 -7.57 40.42 0.12
C ILE A 71 -7.40 39.32 -0.94
N ARG A 72 -6.15 38.96 -1.28
CA ARG A 72 -5.84 38.00 -2.36
C ARG A 72 -5.37 36.66 -1.85
N THR A 73 -4.40 36.65 -0.93
CA THR A 73 -3.74 35.45 -0.44
C THR A 73 -4.66 34.63 0.45
N ARG A 74 -5.35 35.24 1.43
CA ARG A 74 -6.23 34.51 2.36
C ARG A 74 -7.35 33.75 1.61
N PRO A 75 -8.16 34.39 0.74
CA PRO A 75 -9.20 33.67 0.00
C PRO A 75 -8.62 32.55 -0.89
N SER A 76 -7.45 32.78 -1.50
CA SER A 76 -6.82 31.77 -2.36
C SER A 76 -6.35 30.54 -1.58
N LEU A 77 -5.80 30.70 -0.37
CA LEU A 77 -5.39 29.55 0.45
C LEU A 77 -6.60 28.83 1.06
N GLU A 78 -7.62 29.57 1.47
CA GLU A 78 -8.87 29.00 1.99
C GLU A 78 -9.61 28.18 0.93
N GLU A 79 -9.73 28.69 -0.30
CA GLU A 79 -10.36 27.95 -1.41
C GLU A 79 -9.59 26.67 -1.75
N ARG A 80 -8.25 26.73 -1.79
CA ARG A 80 -7.39 25.55 -2.01
C ARG A 80 -7.57 24.51 -0.91
N LEU A 81 -7.57 24.96 0.35
CA LEU A 81 -7.74 24.04 1.47
C LEU A 81 -9.12 23.39 1.48
N GLU A 82 -10.19 24.14 1.21
CA GLU A 82 -11.54 23.57 1.15
C GLU A 82 -11.73 22.62 -0.04
N SER A 83 -11.02 22.83 -1.15
CA SER A 83 -10.97 21.85 -2.25
C SER A 83 -10.32 20.53 -1.80
N ILE A 84 -9.21 20.59 -1.06
CA ILE A 84 -8.54 19.40 -0.48
C ILE A 84 -9.47 18.70 0.51
N ILE A 85 -10.12 19.45 1.39
CA ILE A 85 -11.04 18.89 2.39
C ILE A 85 -12.25 18.24 1.71
N SER A 86 -12.75 18.81 0.61
CA SER A 86 -13.81 18.20 -0.19
C SER A 86 -13.38 16.86 -0.79
N GLY A 87 -12.15 16.77 -1.31
CA GLY A 87 -11.56 15.50 -1.78
C GLY A 87 -11.36 14.49 -0.65
N ALA A 88 -10.87 14.93 0.50
CA ALA A 88 -10.74 14.10 1.70
C ALA A 88 -12.10 13.59 2.22
N ALA A 89 -13.16 14.39 2.10
CA ALA A 89 -14.52 14.00 2.48
C ALA A 89 -15.06 12.88 1.60
N LEU A 90 -14.82 12.92 0.27
CA LEU A 90 -15.20 11.81 -0.62
C LEU A 90 -14.56 10.48 -0.20
N MET A 91 -13.30 10.53 0.24
CA MET A 91 -12.61 9.35 0.78
C MET A 91 -13.19 8.94 2.14
N ALA A 92 -13.45 9.88 3.04
CA ALA A 92 -14.02 9.60 4.36
C ALA A 92 -15.45 9.02 4.30
N ASP A 93 -16.25 9.47 3.34
CA ASP A 93 -17.66 9.08 3.15
C ASP A 93 -17.84 7.87 2.23
N SER A 94 -16.76 7.32 1.66
CA SER A 94 -16.83 6.08 0.85
C SER A 94 -17.35 4.92 1.70
N SER A 95 -18.17 4.07 1.07
CA SER A 95 -18.72 2.86 1.70
C SER A 95 -17.64 1.84 2.13
N CYS A 96 -16.42 1.98 1.61
CA CYS A 96 -15.28 1.14 1.94
C CYS A 96 -14.52 1.64 3.17
N THR A 97 -14.79 2.86 3.63
CA THR A 97 -14.02 3.51 4.70
C THR A 97 -14.50 3.05 6.07
N ARG A 98 -13.54 2.64 6.90
CA ARG A 98 -13.79 2.24 8.28
C ARG A 98 -14.14 3.44 9.15
N ASP A 99 -14.98 3.22 10.16
CA ASP A 99 -15.49 4.31 11.01
C ASP A 99 -14.39 5.05 11.77
N ASP A 100 -13.40 4.31 12.30
CA ASP A 100 -12.26 4.89 13.00
C ASP A 100 -11.36 5.71 12.06
N ARG A 101 -11.16 5.24 10.82
CA ARG A 101 -10.44 6.00 9.78
C ARG A 101 -11.19 7.27 9.39
N ARG A 102 -12.50 7.16 9.19
CA ARG A 102 -13.38 8.31 8.89
C ARG A 102 -13.26 9.38 9.97
N GLU A 103 -13.31 9.00 11.25
CA GLU A 103 -13.13 9.93 12.37
C GLU A 103 -11.75 10.61 12.36
N ARG A 104 -10.67 9.86 12.10
CA ARG A 104 -9.32 10.43 12.00
C ARG A 104 -9.18 11.42 10.84
N ILE A 105 -9.71 11.11 9.66
CA ILE A 105 -9.69 12.04 8.52
C ILE A 105 -10.43 13.33 8.89
N VAL A 106 -11.62 13.23 9.50
CA VAL A 106 -12.39 14.40 9.93
C VAL A 106 -11.61 15.24 10.95
N GLN A 107 -10.94 14.59 11.90
CA GLN A 107 -10.08 15.28 12.88
C GLN A 107 -8.93 16.03 12.19
N GLU A 108 -8.22 15.40 11.26
CA GLU A 108 -7.12 16.05 10.53
C GLU A 108 -7.60 17.16 9.59
N CYS A 109 -8.75 17.02 8.94
CA CYS A 109 -9.39 18.09 8.17
C CYS A 109 -9.67 19.32 9.04
N ASN A 110 -10.10 19.13 10.29
CA ASN A 110 -10.31 20.22 11.23
C ASN A 110 -8.98 20.81 11.73
N ALA A 111 -7.97 19.97 11.97
CA ALA A 111 -6.65 20.39 12.41
C ALA A 111 -5.94 21.25 11.36
N VAL A 112 -5.96 20.85 10.09
CA VAL A 112 -5.37 21.63 8.99
C VAL A 112 -6.12 22.95 8.76
N ARG A 113 -7.46 22.96 8.94
CA ARG A 113 -8.25 24.20 8.89
C ARG A 113 -7.84 25.18 9.98
N GLN A 114 -7.67 24.71 11.21
CA GLN A 114 -7.21 25.55 12.31
C GLN A 114 -5.77 26.05 12.07
N ALA A 115 -4.87 25.17 11.65
CA ALA A 115 -3.48 25.53 11.34
C ALA A 115 -3.38 26.63 10.27
N LEU A 116 -4.25 26.59 9.24
CA LEU A 116 -4.30 27.65 8.23
C LEU A 116 -4.76 28.99 8.83
N GLN A 117 -5.75 28.99 9.71
CA GLN A 117 -6.25 30.23 10.34
C GLN A 117 -5.19 30.86 11.25
N ASP A 118 -4.45 30.04 11.99
CA ASP A 118 -3.33 30.48 12.82
C ASP A 118 -2.21 31.07 11.95
N LEU A 119 -1.85 30.39 10.86
CA LEU A 119 -0.85 30.85 9.88
C LEU A 119 -1.23 32.20 9.26
N LEU A 120 -2.47 32.36 8.81
CA LEU A 120 -2.96 33.61 8.23
C LEU A 120 -2.93 34.76 9.24
N THR A 121 -3.21 34.46 10.52
CA THR A 121 -3.11 35.44 11.61
C THR A 121 -1.66 35.89 11.82
N GLU A 122 -0.70 34.97 11.81
CA GLU A 122 0.71 35.30 11.95
C GLU A 122 1.26 36.08 10.73
N TYR A 123 0.81 35.78 9.50
CA TYR A 123 1.15 36.61 8.34
C TYR A 123 0.62 38.04 8.46
N MET A 124 -0.58 38.23 9.02
CA MET A 124 -1.12 39.57 9.30
C MET A 124 -0.32 40.29 10.38
N ASN A 125 0.06 39.57 11.45
CA ASN A 125 0.88 40.13 12.53
C ASN A 125 2.29 40.52 12.05
N ASN A 126 2.83 39.79 11.07
CA ASN A 126 4.13 40.07 10.48
C ASN A 126 4.08 41.07 9.30
N ALA A 127 2.92 41.70 9.05
CA ALA A 127 2.76 42.63 7.94
C ALA A 127 3.69 43.85 8.07
N GLY A 128 4.45 44.12 7.01
CA GLY A 128 5.41 45.23 6.95
C GLY A 128 6.82 44.91 7.45
N ASN A 129 7.05 43.69 7.96
CA ASN A 129 8.38 43.19 8.28
C ASN A 129 8.93 42.38 7.09
N SER A 130 10.23 42.54 6.80
CA SER A 130 10.91 41.78 5.74
C SER A 130 11.34 40.39 6.17
N GLU A 131 11.59 40.20 7.47
CA GLU A 131 12.00 38.91 8.03
C GLU A 131 10.80 38.21 8.68
N PRO A 132 10.68 36.88 8.54
CA PRO A 132 9.71 36.10 9.29
C PRO A 132 9.94 36.27 10.80
N SER A 133 8.86 36.42 11.57
CA SER A 133 8.95 36.31 13.02
C SER A 133 9.07 34.84 13.43
N GLU A 134 9.63 34.56 14.60
CA GLU A 134 9.63 33.19 15.18
C GLU A 134 8.20 32.61 15.27
N GLY A 135 7.20 33.46 15.51
CA GLY A 135 5.79 33.09 15.52
C GLY A 135 5.29 32.62 14.16
N LEU A 136 5.67 33.33 13.09
CA LEU A 136 5.34 32.98 11.72
C LEU A 136 6.06 31.70 11.28
N GLU A 137 7.34 31.54 11.59
CA GLU A 137 8.10 30.31 11.29
C GLU A 137 7.44 29.09 11.92
N ARG A 138 7.11 29.17 13.21
CA ARG A 138 6.39 28.09 13.91
C ARG A 138 5.01 27.80 13.32
N ALA A 139 4.29 28.82 12.86
CA ALA A 139 2.98 28.63 12.22
C ALA A 139 3.11 27.95 10.84
N ILE A 140 4.16 28.28 10.07
CA ILE A 140 4.47 27.61 8.80
C ILE A 140 4.79 26.14 9.06
N GLU A 141 5.67 25.84 10.01
CA GLU A 141 6.03 24.47 10.39
C GLU A 141 4.79 23.66 10.84
N ASN A 142 3.92 24.26 11.66
CA ASN A 142 2.69 23.61 12.10
C ASN A 142 1.73 23.33 10.93
N MET A 143 1.59 24.29 10.00
CA MET A 143 0.77 24.08 8.79
C MET A 143 1.34 22.98 7.91
N GLN A 144 2.67 22.92 7.73
CA GLN A 144 3.33 21.83 7.00
C GLN A 144 3.08 20.49 7.68
N LYS A 145 3.26 20.41 9.00
CA LYS A 145 3.02 19.19 9.78
C LYS A 145 1.57 18.72 9.63
N LYS A 146 0.58 19.59 9.80
CA LYS A 146 -0.84 19.24 9.65
C LYS A 146 -1.25 18.87 8.24
N THR A 147 -0.63 19.46 7.22
CA THR A 147 -0.83 19.03 5.83
C THR A 147 -0.29 17.60 5.60
N LYS A 148 0.88 17.28 6.16
CA LYS A 148 1.47 15.93 6.11
C LYS A 148 0.63 14.90 6.88
N ASP A 149 0.16 15.24 8.07
CA ASP A 149 -0.71 14.38 8.89
C ASP A 149 -1.99 14.00 8.14
N LEU A 150 -2.66 14.97 7.49
CA LEU A 150 -3.81 14.71 6.64
C LEU A 150 -3.46 13.80 5.44
N ARG A 151 -2.37 14.11 4.72
CA ARG A 151 -1.89 13.28 3.60
C ARG A 151 -1.69 11.83 4.03
N ARG A 152 -1.07 11.62 5.20
CA ARG A 152 -0.83 10.29 5.77
C ARG A 152 -2.11 9.55 6.11
N GLN A 153 -3.10 10.21 6.74
CA GLN A 153 -4.40 9.57 7.00
C GLN A 153 -5.13 9.18 5.71
N LEU A 154 -5.04 10.01 4.67
CA LEU A 154 -5.62 9.71 3.36
C LEU A 154 -4.92 8.51 2.68
N ARG A 155 -3.57 8.45 2.70
CA ARG A 155 -2.85 7.27 2.19
C ARG A 155 -3.23 6.00 2.95
N LYS A 156 -3.31 6.06 4.28
CA LYS A 156 -3.75 4.92 5.10
C LYS A 156 -5.18 4.49 4.76
N ALA A 157 -6.09 5.43 4.51
CA ALA A 157 -7.46 5.11 4.11
C ALA A 157 -7.52 4.39 2.75
N VAL A 158 -6.72 4.83 1.78
CA VAL A 158 -6.54 4.11 0.50
C VAL A 158 -6.05 2.69 0.75
N VAL A 159 -5.04 2.52 1.61
CA VAL A 159 -4.50 1.18 1.92
C VAL A 159 -5.51 0.32 2.65
N ASP A 160 -6.32 0.87 3.56
CA ASP A 160 -7.43 0.14 4.20
C ASP A 160 -8.37 -0.42 3.11
N HIS A 161 -8.74 0.42 2.13
CA HIS A 161 -9.59 0.03 1.01
C HIS A 161 -8.99 -1.07 0.14
N VAL A 162 -7.70 -0.95 -0.20
CA VAL A 162 -6.95 -1.95 -0.97
C VAL A 162 -6.91 -3.27 -0.20
N SER A 163 -6.57 -3.22 1.09
CA SER A 163 -6.45 -4.40 1.95
C SER A 163 -7.79 -5.15 2.10
N ASP A 164 -8.91 -4.42 2.21
CA ASP A 164 -10.23 -5.02 2.39
C ASP A 164 -10.89 -5.45 1.07
N SER A 165 -10.74 -4.66 0.00
CA SER A 165 -11.45 -4.90 -1.27
C SER A 165 -10.73 -5.87 -2.19
N PHE A 166 -9.40 -5.99 -2.09
CA PHE A 166 -8.59 -6.89 -2.94
C PHE A 166 -8.28 -8.24 -2.29
N LEU A 167 -8.90 -8.56 -1.16
CA LEU A 167 -8.69 -9.82 -0.44
C LEU A 167 -9.31 -11.02 -1.17
N GLU A 168 -10.60 -10.91 -1.54
CA GLU A 168 -11.37 -11.99 -2.18
C GLU A 168 -11.99 -11.53 -3.51
N THR A 169 -11.14 -11.25 -4.49
CA THR A 169 -11.57 -10.63 -5.75
C THR A 169 -12.42 -11.53 -6.66
N ASN A 170 -12.33 -12.85 -6.51
CA ASN A 170 -12.97 -13.82 -7.42
C ASN A 170 -14.25 -14.47 -6.89
N VAL A 171 -14.57 -14.34 -5.59
CA VAL A 171 -15.69 -15.08 -4.97
C VAL A 171 -17.03 -14.76 -5.64
N PRO A 172 -17.41 -13.48 -5.88
CA PRO A 172 -18.68 -13.17 -6.55
C PRO A 172 -18.80 -13.75 -7.97
N LEU A 173 -17.68 -13.80 -8.71
CA LEU A 173 -17.65 -14.42 -10.04
C LEU A 173 -17.88 -15.94 -9.96
N LEU A 174 -17.23 -16.62 -9.02
CA LEU A 174 -17.36 -18.08 -8.88
C LEU A 174 -18.78 -18.48 -8.49
N VAL A 175 -19.41 -17.73 -7.58
CA VAL A 175 -20.82 -17.95 -7.18
C VAL A 175 -21.77 -17.73 -8.38
N LEU A 176 -21.56 -16.66 -9.16
CA LEU A 176 -22.31 -16.38 -10.38
C LEU A 176 -22.19 -17.52 -11.41
N ILE A 177 -20.98 -18.02 -11.63
CA ILE A 177 -20.72 -19.12 -12.56
C ILE A 177 -21.36 -20.42 -12.08
N GLU A 178 -21.36 -20.70 -10.78
CA GLU A 178 -21.95 -21.92 -10.22
C GLU A 178 -23.47 -21.92 -10.39
N ALA A 179 -24.14 -20.79 -10.13
CA ALA A 179 -25.56 -20.62 -10.43
C ALA A 179 -25.85 -20.83 -11.93
N ALA A 180 -25.00 -20.29 -12.81
CA ALA A 180 -25.14 -20.47 -14.25
C ALA A 180 -24.96 -21.95 -14.67
N LYS A 181 -24.01 -22.68 -14.09
CA LYS A 181 -23.81 -24.12 -14.35
C LYS A 181 -24.98 -24.95 -13.87
N ALA A 182 -25.63 -24.57 -12.77
CA ALA A 182 -26.84 -25.20 -12.27
C ALA A 182 -28.08 -24.94 -13.17
N GLY A 183 -27.99 -23.97 -14.09
CA GLY A 183 -29.13 -23.53 -14.90
C GLY A 183 -30.12 -22.68 -14.11
N ASP A 184 -29.69 -22.09 -12.99
CA ASP A 184 -30.52 -21.22 -12.16
C ASP A 184 -30.52 -19.79 -12.72
N GLU A 185 -31.40 -19.54 -13.70
CA GLU A 185 -31.53 -18.22 -14.33
C GLU A 185 -31.89 -17.12 -13.31
N LYS A 186 -32.65 -17.44 -12.25
CA LYS A 186 -33.03 -16.45 -11.23
C LYS A 186 -31.84 -16.12 -10.34
N GLY A 187 -31.13 -17.14 -9.85
CA GLY A 187 -29.92 -16.95 -9.05
C GLY A 187 -28.85 -16.16 -9.82
N VAL A 188 -28.71 -16.40 -11.13
CA VAL A 188 -27.78 -15.63 -11.98
C VAL A 188 -28.09 -14.13 -11.98
N GLU A 189 -29.34 -13.71 -12.01
CA GLU A 189 -29.66 -12.27 -11.95
C GLU A 189 -29.38 -11.66 -10.56
N GLU A 190 -29.61 -12.41 -9.48
CA GLU A 190 -29.30 -11.98 -8.11
C GLU A 190 -27.79 -11.84 -7.91
N TYR A 191 -27.01 -12.86 -8.28
CA TYR A 191 -25.55 -12.83 -8.15
C TYR A 191 -24.87 -11.90 -9.16
N ALA A 192 -25.51 -11.62 -10.30
CA ALA A 192 -25.03 -10.65 -11.28
C ALA A 192 -24.95 -9.24 -10.69
N GLN A 193 -25.93 -8.85 -9.86
CA GLN A 193 -25.90 -7.57 -9.17
C GLN A 193 -24.74 -7.51 -8.16
N VAL A 194 -24.56 -8.55 -7.34
CA VAL A 194 -23.45 -8.64 -6.37
C VAL A 194 -22.09 -8.57 -7.08
N PHE A 195 -21.94 -9.27 -8.20
CA PHE A 195 -20.72 -9.22 -9.01
C PHE A 195 -20.47 -7.81 -9.58
N ALA A 196 -21.49 -7.13 -10.10
CA ALA A 196 -21.36 -5.79 -10.63
C ALA A 196 -21.04 -4.76 -9.54
N GLU A 197 -21.67 -4.85 -8.37
CA GLU A 197 -21.35 -4.01 -7.21
C GLU A 197 -19.90 -4.20 -6.76
N HIS A 198 -19.42 -5.46 -6.72
CA HIS A 198 -18.02 -5.75 -6.43
C HIS A 198 -17.06 -5.18 -7.49
N ALA A 199 -17.37 -5.35 -8.78
CA ALA A 199 -16.60 -4.77 -9.87
C ALA A 199 -16.47 -3.24 -9.73
N ASN A 200 -17.56 -2.56 -9.42
CA ASN A 200 -17.57 -1.12 -9.18
C ASN A 200 -16.69 -0.75 -7.98
N LYS A 201 -16.77 -1.53 -6.90
CA LYS A 201 -15.94 -1.32 -5.71
C LYS A 201 -14.45 -1.43 -6.04
N LEU A 202 -14.03 -2.42 -6.83
CA LEU A 202 -12.63 -2.57 -7.25
C LEU A 202 -12.13 -1.34 -8.00
N VAL A 203 -12.94 -0.81 -8.92
CA VAL A 203 -12.61 0.39 -9.69
C VAL A 203 -12.62 1.66 -8.82
N GLU A 204 -13.57 1.80 -7.91
CA GLU A 204 -13.62 2.92 -6.96
C GLU A 204 -12.33 2.98 -6.13
N VAL A 205 -11.92 1.85 -5.55
CA VAL A 205 -10.69 1.75 -4.74
C VAL A 205 -9.44 2.09 -5.57
N ALA A 206 -9.37 1.60 -6.81
CA ALA A 206 -8.27 1.93 -7.72
C ALA A 206 -8.20 3.44 -8.03
N ASN A 207 -9.33 4.11 -8.23
CA ASN A 207 -9.39 5.54 -8.46
C ASN A 207 -9.03 6.36 -7.21
N LEU A 208 -9.44 5.91 -6.02
CA LEU A 208 -9.02 6.51 -4.76
C LEU A 208 -7.50 6.39 -4.57
N ALA A 209 -6.91 5.24 -4.90
CA ALA A 209 -5.46 5.07 -4.89
C ALA A 209 -4.76 6.03 -5.86
N CYS A 210 -5.30 6.18 -7.08
CA CYS A 210 -4.79 7.14 -8.05
C CYS A 210 -4.79 8.57 -7.50
N SER A 211 -5.85 8.99 -6.81
CA SER A 211 -6.01 10.36 -6.32
C SER A 211 -4.93 10.80 -5.33
N MET A 212 -4.32 9.86 -4.62
CA MET A 212 -3.31 10.08 -3.58
C MET A 212 -1.89 9.73 -4.00
N SER A 213 -1.69 9.23 -5.22
CA SER A 213 -0.37 8.91 -5.74
C SER A 213 0.25 10.06 -6.51
N SER A 214 1.55 10.28 -6.31
CA SER A 214 2.38 11.19 -7.11
C SER A 214 3.10 10.47 -8.26
N ASN A 215 2.94 9.15 -8.41
CA ASN A 215 3.56 8.38 -9.49
C ASN A 215 2.68 8.46 -10.76
N GLU A 216 2.97 9.42 -11.65
CA GLU A 216 2.16 9.67 -12.86
C GLU A 216 2.05 8.45 -13.78
N ASP A 217 3.16 7.73 -13.99
CA ASP A 217 3.19 6.54 -14.84
C ASP A 217 2.38 5.40 -14.22
N GLY A 218 2.51 5.19 -12.91
CA GLY A 218 1.71 4.21 -12.17
C GLY A 218 0.22 4.55 -12.18
N VAL A 219 -0.15 5.81 -11.94
CA VAL A 219 -1.54 6.30 -12.00
C VAL A 219 -2.14 6.03 -13.39
N LYS A 220 -1.38 6.26 -14.45
CA LYS A 220 -1.80 5.94 -15.82
C LYS A 220 -2.05 4.44 -16.00
N MET A 221 -1.16 3.58 -15.50
CA MET A 221 -1.33 2.12 -15.57
C MET A 221 -2.58 1.65 -14.84
N VAL A 222 -2.83 2.17 -13.62
CA VAL A 222 -4.03 1.85 -12.84
C VAL A 222 -5.30 2.28 -13.58
N ARG A 223 -5.35 3.51 -14.09
CA ARG A 223 -6.51 4.03 -14.84
C ARG A 223 -6.79 3.22 -16.11
N LEU A 224 -5.73 2.77 -16.80
CA LEU A 224 -5.87 1.89 -17.96
C LEU A 224 -6.42 0.51 -17.57
N ALA A 225 -5.87 -0.11 -16.52
CA ALA A 225 -6.36 -1.40 -16.02
C ALA A 225 -7.82 -1.31 -15.53
N ALA A 226 -8.18 -0.24 -14.84
CA ALA A 226 -9.55 0.03 -14.40
C ALA A 226 -10.50 0.17 -15.59
N ALA A 227 -10.10 0.90 -16.64
CA ALA A 227 -10.91 1.06 -17.86
C ALA A 227 -11.12 -0.29 -18.60
N GLU A 228 -10.11 -1.17 -18.63
CA GLU A 228 -10.27 -2.51 -19.20
C GLU A 228 -11.19 -3.39 -18.36
N LEU A 229 -11.13 -3.29 -17.04
CA LEU A 229 -12.06 -3.98 -16.15
C LEU A 229 -13.51 -3.49 -16.35
N GLU A 230 -13.70 -2.17 -16.50
CA GLU A 230 -14.97 -1.56 -16.88
C GLU A 230 -15.45 -2.00 -18.27
N ASN A 231 -14.56 -2.28 -19.23
CA ASN A 231 -14.98 -2.82 -20.53
C ASN A 231 -15.60 -4.22 -20.40
N LEU A 232 -15.15 -5.04 -19.45
CA LEU A 232 -15.74 -6.35 -19.16
C LEU A 232 -17.06 -6.23 -18.39
N CYS A 233 -17.17 -5.20 -17.54
CA CYS A 233 -18.34 -4.90 -16.72
C CYS A 233 -18.69 -3.41 -16.69
N PRO A 234 -19.26 -2.85 -17.78
CA PRO A 234 -19.48 -1.41 -17.88
C PRO A 234 -20.59 -0.94 -16.94
N GLN A 235 -20.28 0.12 -16.20
CA GLN A 235 -21.11 0.66 -15.11
C GLN A 235 -22.28 1.53 -15.61
N GLY A 236 -22.25 1.98 -16.86
CA GLY A 236 -23.21 2.94 -17.40
C GLY A 236 -24.60 2.34 -17.62
N ILE A 237 -25.55 2.66 -16.73
CA ILE A 237 -26.97 2.78 -17.11
C ILE A 237 -27.08 4.03 -17.99
N VAL A 238 -26.63 3.95 -19.23
CA VAL A 238 -27.14 4.91 -20.21
C VAL A 238 -28.56 4.43 -20.47
N GLU A 239 -29.57 5.16 -20.00
CA GLU A 239 -31.00 4.84 -20.21
C GLU A 239 -31.35 4.59 -21.69
N SER A 240 -30.46 4.99 -22.61
CA SER A 240 -30.55 4.78 -24.05
C SER A 240 -29.87 3.52 -24.60
N TYR A 241 -29.13 2.73 -23.80
CA TYR A 241 -28.52 1.45 -24.21
C TYR A 241 -28.74 0.35 -23.17
N SER A 242 -29.77 -0.46 -23.42
CA SER A 242 -29.94 -1.90 -23.12
C SER A 242 -29.31 -2.48 -21.83
N PRO A 243 -30.07 -3.19 -20.96
CA PRO A 243 -29.60 -3.83 -19.71
C PRO A 243 -28.64 -5.04 -19.90
N PHE A 244 -27.99 -5.14 -21.06
CA PHE A 244 -27.19 -6.27 -21.52
C PHE A 244 -25.75 -5.87 -21.90
N ASN A 245 -25.15 -4.83 -21.33
CA ASN A 245 -23.78 -4.44 -21.70
C ASN A 245 -22.68 -5.12 -20.88
N VAL A 246 -23.00 -5.97 -19.91
CA VAL A 246 -21.99 -6.65 -19.08
C VAL A 246 -21.60 -7.99 -19.68
N GLN A 247 -20.38 -8.09 -20.21
CA GLN A 247 -19.95 -9.23 -21.02
C GLN A 247 -19.89 -10.54 -20.22
N VAL A 248 -19.36 -10.46 -18.99
CA VAL A 248 -19.25 -11.60 -18.06
C VAL A 248 -20.64 -12.09 -17.64
N ILE A 249 -21.52 -11.19 -17.21
CA ILE A 249 -22.90 -11.51 -16.81
C ILE A 249 -23.69 -12.10 -17.98
N ASN A 250 -23.53 -11.56 -19.20
CA ASN A 250 -24.17 -12.13 -20.37
C ASN A 250 -23.67 -13.54 -20.72
N ALA A 251 -22.37 -13.82 -20.51
CA ALA A 251 -21.84 -15.17 -20.66
C ALA A 251 -22.48 -16.12 -19.64
N ALA A 252 -22.65 -15.67 -18.39
CA ALA A 252 -23.34 -16.42 -17.34
C ALA A 252 -24.83 -16.65 -17.68
N ARG A 253 -25.55 -15.63 -18.17
CA ARG A 253 -26.94 -15.75 -18.64
C ARG A 253 -27.09 -16.76 -19.78
N VAL A 254 -26.17 -16.75 -20.74
CA VAL A 254 -26.16 -17.73 -21.85
C VAL A 254 -25.92 -19.14 -21.32
N LEU A 255 -25.01 -19.31 -20.35
CA LEU A 255 -24.74 -20.59 -19.72
C LEU A 255 -25.95 -21.08 -18.91
N ALA A 256 -26.60 -20.21 -18.13
CA ALA A 256 -27.78 -20.54 -17.34
C ALA A 256 -28.95 -21.04 -18.21
N ALA A 257 -29.19 -20.40 -19.35
CA ALA A 257 -30.24 -20.82 -20.29
C ALA A 257 -29.90 -22.13 -21.03
N ARG A 258 -28.60 -22.48 -21.13
CA ARG A 258 -28.08 -23.64 -21.88
C ARG A 258 -26.91 -24.32 -21.13
N PRO A 259 -27.12 -24.87 -19.92
CA PRO A 259 -26.03 -25.30 -19.04
C PRO A 259 -25.25 -26.50 -19.58
N ARG A 260 -25.89 -27.31 -20.44
CA ARG A 260 -25.26 -28.46 -21.11
C ARG A 260 -24.57 -28.12 -22.43
N SER A 261 -24.65 -26.87 -22.89
CA SER A 261 -24.03 -26.49 -24.15
C SER A 261 -22.53 -26.29 -23.95
N LYS A 262 -21.72 -27.15 -24.58
CA LYS A 262 -20.27 -27.02 -24.55
C LYS A 262 -19.77 -25.64 -24.98
N VAL A 263 -20.39 -25.05 -26.00
CA VAL A 263 -20.04 -23.70 -26.49
C VAL A 263 -20.41 -22.60 -25.50
N ALA A 264 -21.43 -22.80 -24.65
CA ALA A 264 -21.75 -21.85 -23.59
C ALA A 264 -20.78 -21.96 -22.42
N GLN A 265 -20.39 -23.19 -22.05
CA GLN A 265 -19.37 -23.47 -21.03
C GLN A 265 -18.02 -22.86 -21.44
N GLU A 266 -17.52 -23.19 -22.63
CA GLU A 266 -16.27 -22.63 -23.17
C GLU A 266 -16.31 -21.10 -23.24
N ASN A 267 -17.46 -20.52 -23.59
CA ASN A 267 -17.60 -19.06 -23.63
C ASN A 267 -17.53 -18.44 -22.23
N MET A 268 -18.11 -19.08 -21.21
CA MET A 268 -18.01 -18.62 -19.82
C MET A 268 -16.57 -18.72 -19.31
N ASP A 269 -15.86 -19.81 -19.61
CA ASP A 269 -14.46 -20.00 -19.21
C ASP A 269 -13.56 -18.90 -19.79
N VAL A 270 -13.74 -18.52 -21.06
CA VAL A 270 -12.99 -17.41 -21.68
C VAL A 270 -13.20 -16.08 -20.93
N PHE A 271 -14.43 -15.78 -20.52
CA PHE A 271 -14.71 -14.55 -19.77
C PHE A 271 -14.26 -14.61 -18.32
N LYS A 272 -14.28 -15.80 -17.69
CA LYS A 272 -13.70 -16.02 -16.37
C LYS A 272 -12.20 -15.73 -16.40
N ASP A 273 -11.47 -16.32 -17.35
CA ASP A 273 -10.03 -16.14 -17.46
C ASP A 273 -9.66 -14.69 -17.82
N ALA A 274 -10.46 -14.03 -18.67
CA ALA A 274 -10.29 -12.60 -18.96
C ALA A 274 -10.48 -11.75 -17.70
N TRP A 275 -11.56 -11.96 -16.94
CA TRP A 275 -11.83 -11.24 -15.71
C TRP A 275 -10.70 -11.42 -14.68
N GLU A 276 -10.32 -12.67 -14.41
CA GLU A 276 -9.25 -12.97 -13.45
C GLU A 276 -7.92 -12.31 -13.84
N ARG A 277 -7.63 -12.20 -15.14
CA ARG A 277 -6.45 -11.50 -15.63
C ARG A 277 -6.55 -10.00 -15.44
N GLU A 278 -7.64 -9.36 -15.84
CA GLU A 278 -7.78 -7.90 -15.71
C GLU A 278 -7.82 -7.46 -14.24
N VAL A 279 -8.45 -8.25 -13.36
CA VAL A 279 -8.40 -8.02 -11.91
C VAL A 279 -6.96 -8.09 -11.40
N ARG A 280 -6.17 -9.10 -11.80
CA ARG A 280 -4.75 -9.19 -11.39
C ARG A 280 -3.95 -7.98 -11.88
N LEU A 281 -4.11 -7.59 -13.14
CA LEU A 281 -3.43 -6.41 -13.67
C LEU A 281 -3.80 -5.13 -12.90
N LEU A 282 -5.07 -4.99 -12.51
CA LEU A 282 -5.52 -3.87 -11.68
C LEU A 282 -4.89 -3.91 -10.29
N THR A 283 -4.89 -5.07 -9.62
CA THR A 283 -4.31 -5.20 -8.27
C THR A 283 -2.81 -4.92 -8.28
N ASP A 284 -2.09 -5.47 -9.27
CA ASP A 284 -0.64 -5.28 -9.40
C ASP A 284 -0.32 -3.81 -9.66
N ALA A 285 -1.05 -3.14 -10.57
CA ALA A 285 -0.86 -1.72 -10.84
C ALA A 285 -1.18 -0.83 -9.62
N VAL A 286 -2.18 -1.19 -8.81
CA VAL A 286 -2.51 -0.45 -7.58
C VAL A 286 -1.45 -0.67 -6.51
N ASP A 287 -0.88 -1.87 -6.43
CA ASP A 287 0.25 -2.15 -5.54
C ASP A 287 1.48 -1.33 -5.93
N ASP A 288 1.77 -1.14 -7.22
CA ASP A 288 2.89 -0.30 -7.71
C ASP A 288 2.81 1.19 -7.31
N ILE A 289 1.60 1.71 -7.08
CA ILE A 289 1.40 3.10 -6.63
C ILE A 289 1.18 3.22 -5.13
N THR A 290 1.12 2.11 -4.42
CA THR A 290 0.94 2.04 -2.97
C THR A 290 2.30 1.78 -2.32
N THR A 291 2.68 2.59 -1.32
CA THR A 291 3.97 2.37 -0.67
C THR A 291 3.93 1.10 0.17
N ILE A 292 5.03 0.33 0.15
CA ILE A 292 5.16 -0.86 1.00
C ILE A 292 5.04 -0.52 2.49
N ASP A 293 5.48 0.68 2.91
CA ASP A 293 5.41 1.12 4.30
C ASP A 293 3.97 1.30 4.78
N ASP A 294 3.15 2.02 4.01
CA ASP A 294 1.74 2.21 4.33
C ASP A 294 1.01 0.86 4.27
N PHE A 295 1.30 0.02 3.26
CA PHE A 295 0.74 -1.32 3.11
C PHE A 295 1.03 -2.23 4.31
N LEU A 296 2.27 -2.30 4.77
CA LEU A 296 2.66 -3.14 5.90
C LEU A 296 2.11 -2.62 7.22
N ALA A 297 2.09 -1.31 7.44
CA ALA A 297 1.53 -0.73 8.66
C ALA A 297 0.02 -1.00 8.81
N VAL A 298 -0.74 -0.87 7.71
CA VAL A 298 -2.18 -1.21 7.72
C VAL A 298 -2.39 -2.71 7.82
N SER A 299 -1.61 -3.52 7.08
CA SER A 299 -1.75 -4.98 7.13
C SER A 299 -1.45 -5.54 8.52
N GLU A 300 -0.43 -5.03 9.22
CA GLU A 300 -0.17 -5.37 10.62
C GLU A 300 -1.38 -5.05 11.51
N SER A 301 -1.96 -3.86 11.36
CA SER A 301 -3.13 -3.41 12.13
C SER A 301 -4.35 -4.30 11.89
N HIS A 302 -4.61 -4.65 10.63
CA HIS A 302 -5.72 -5.51 10.23
C HIS A 302 -5.55 -6.95 10.70
N ILE A 303 -4.32 -7.50 10.63
CA ILE A 303 -4.03 -8.83 11.15
C ILE A 303 -4.26 -8.88 12.66
N LEU A 304 -3.86 -7.85 13.42
CA LEU A 304 -4.13 -7.77 14.84
C LEU A 304 -5.63 -7.76 15.14
N GLU A 305 -6.42 -6.97 14.40
CA GLU A 305 -7.87 -6.92 14.55
C GLU A 305 -8.53 -8.27 14.20
N ASP A 306 -8.13 -8.89 13.09
CA ASP A 306 -8.69 -10.15 12.62
C ASP A 306 -8.32 -11.29 13.59
N VAL A 307 -7.10 -11.32 14.13
CA VAL A 307 -6.66 -12.25 15.19
C VAL A 307 -7.54 -12.09 16.45
N ASN A 308 -7.78 -10.85 16.89
CA ASN A 308 -8.66 -10.60 18.05
C ASN A 308 -10.08 -11.10 17.79
N LYS A 309 -10.65 -10.83 16.60
CA LYS A 309 -11.98 -11.35 16.23
C LYS A 309 -12.02 -12.87 16.15
N CYS A 310 -10.96 -13.50 15.66
CA CYS A 310 -10.81 -14.95 15.56
C CYS A 310 -10.82 -15.60 16.96
N VAL A 311 -10.07 -15.03 17.91
CA VAL A 311 -10.06 -15.48 19.32
C VAL A 311 -11.42 -15.28 20.00
N VAL A 312 -12.09 -14.15 19.75
CA VAL A 312 -13.45 -13.91 20.28
C VAL A 312 -14.45 -14.94 19.71
N ALA A 313 -14.41 -15.23 18.41
CA ALA A 313 -15.29 -16.23 17.79
C ALA A 313 -15.09 -17.64 18.39
N LEU A 314 -13.84 -18.00 18.72
CA LEU A 314 -13.54 -19.23 19.44
C LEU A 314 -14.22 -19.27 20.83
N GLN A 315 -14.06 -18.19 21.61
CA GLN A 315 -14.64 -18.07 22.96
C GLN A 315 -16.17 -18.06 22.97
N GLU A 316 -16.78 -17.51 21.91
CA GLU A 316 -18.23 -17.49 21.71
C GLU A 316 -18.77 -18.81 21.15
N MET A 317 -17.90 -19.79 20.86
CA MET A 317 -18.25 -21.08 20.23
C MET A 317 -18.97 -20.92 18.89
N ASP A 318 -18.52 -19.96 18.07
CA ASP A 318 -19.09 -19.67 16.74
C ASP A 318 -18.15 -20.18 15.62
N PRO A 319 -18.34 -21.43 15.14
CA PRO A 319 -17.46 -22.02 14.13
C PRO A 319 -17.52 -21.30 12.78
N ASP A 320 -18.66 -20.70 12.44
CA ASP A 320 -18.84 -20.01 11.15
C ASP A 320 -18.04 -18.70 11.12
N ASN A 321 -18.12 -17.92 12.19
CA ASN A 321 -17.31 -16.71 12.31
C ASN A 321 -15.82 -17.01 12.52
N LEU A 322 -15.48 -18.11 13.20
CA LEU A 322 -14.11 -18.56 13.36
C LEU A 322 -13.47 -18.88 12.00
N ASP A 323 -14.13 -19.68 11.15
CA ASP A 323 -13.60 -20.01 9.83
C ASP A 323 -13.51 -18.78 8.92
N ARG A 324 -14.53 -17.91 8.96
CA ARG A 324 -14.54 -16.67 8.17
C ARG A 324 -13.39 -15.72 8.54
N THR A 325 -13.17 -15.49 9.84
CA THR A 325 -12.08 -14.61 10.32
C THR A 325 -10.71 -15.22 10.06
N ALA A 326 -10.56 -16.53 10.25
CA ALA A 326 -9.34 -17.25 9.87
C ALA A 326 -9.06 -17.19 8.36
N GLY A 327 -10.09 -17.24 7.52
CA GLY A 327 -10.00 -17.02 6.08
C GLY A 327 -9.40 -15.66 5.73
N ALA A 328 -9.88 -14.60 6.39
CA ALA A 328 -9.35 -13.26 6.21
C ALA A 328 -7.87 -13.15 6.63
N ILE A 329 -7.49 -13.72 7.78
CA ILE A 329 -6.10 -13.80 8.25
C ILE A 329 -5.23 -14.50 7.22
N ARG A 330 -5.65 -15.67 6.72
CA ARG A 330 -4.92 -16.41 5.68
C ARG A 330 -4.71 -15.60 4.41
N GLY A 331 -5.77 -14.95 3.92
CA GLY A 331 -5.71 -14.11 2.73
C GLY A 331 -4.75 -12.93 2.90
N ARG A 332 -4.83 -12.21 4.03
CA ARG A 332 -3.98 -11.03 4.29
C ARG A 332 -2.53 -11.42 4.49
N SER A 333 -2.23 -12.46 5.27
CA SER A 333 -0.85 -12.94 5.47
C SER A 333 -0.22 -13.41 4.14
N SER A 334 -0.99 -14.08 3.29
CA SER A 334 -0.56 -14.45 1.94
C SER A 334 -0.27 -13.22 1.07
N ARG A 335 -1.15 -12.21 1.10
CA ARG A 335 -0.94 -10.94 0.39
C ARG A 335 0.30 -10.21 0.87
N VAL A 336 0.54 -10.15 2.18
CA VAL A 336 1.78 -9.60 2.77
C VAL A 336 3.00 -10.32 2.20
N CYS A 337 3.02 -11.65 2.23
CA CYS A 337 4.14 -12.42 1.68
C CYS A 337 4.39 -12.12 0.21
N ASN A 338 3.32 -12.02 -0.61
CA ASN A 338 3.43 -11.77 -2.05
C ASN A 338 3.95 -10.35 -2.35
N VAL A 339 3.37 -9.33 -1.72
CA VAL A 339 3.76 -7.92 -1.92
C VAL A 339 5.21 -7.71 -1.48
N VAL A 340 5.60 -8.23 -0.32
CA VAL A 340 6.99 -8.10 0.16
C VAL A 340 7.97 -8.87 -0.73
N SER A 341 7.62 -10.08 -1.18
CA SER A 341 8.49 -10.83 -2.10
C SER A 341 8.69 -10.09 -3.42
N ALA A 342 7.61 -9.56 -4.01
CA ALA A 342 7.68 -8.78 -5.25
C ALA A 342 8.47 -7.48 -5.07
N GLU A 343 8.32 -6.80 -3.94
CA GLU A 343 9.12 -5.61 -3.63
C GLU A 343 10.60 -5.97 -3.47
N MET A 344 10.94 -7.10 -2.82
CA MET A 344 12.33 -7.54 -2.68
C MET A 344 13.00 -7.87 -4.03
N ASP A 345 12.24 -8.28 -5.05
CA ASP A 345 12.76 -8.51 -6.42
C ASP A 345 13.29 -7.22 -7.08
N ASN A 346 12.90 -6.03 -6.57
CA ASN A 346 13.40 -4.74 -7.03
C ASN A 346 14.80 -4.38 -6.49
N TYR A 347 15.31 -5.13 -5.51
CA TYR A 347 16.59 -4.88 -4.86
C TYR A 347 17.67 -5.85 -5.34
N GLU A 348 18.94 -5.45 -5.25
CA GLU A 348 20.05 -6.38 -5.49
C GLU A 348 20.12 -7.43 -4.36
N PRO A 349 20.26 -8.73 -4.67
CA PRO A 349 20.35 -9.77 -3.67
C PRO A 349 21.51 -9.54 -2.68
N GLY A 350 21.21 -9.62 -1.39
CA GLY A 350 22.19 -9.50 -0.31
C GLY A 350 21.58 -9.65 1.08
N LEU A 351 22.33 -9.28 2.12
CA LEU A 351 21.94 -9.49 3.52
C LEU A 351 20.57 -8.88 3.89
N TYR A 352 20.22 -7.74 3.28
CA TYR A 352 18.93 -7.10 3.49
C TYR A 352 17.79 -7.94 2.91
N THR A 353 17.85 -8.29 1.62
CA THR A 353 16.83 -9.10 0.95
C THR A 353 16.74 -10.49 1.59
N ASP A 354 17.87 -11.09 1.97
CA ASP A 354 17.91 -12.39 2.63
C ASP A 354 17.17 -12.37 3.97
N ARG A 355 17.41 -11.34 4.79
CA ARG A 355 16.73 -11.18 6.09
C ARG A 355 15.23 -10.98 5.94
N VAL A 356 14.80 -10.13 5.00
CA VAL A 356 13.37 -9.92 4.74
C VAL A 356 12.73 -11.22 4.26
N MET A 357 13.37 -11.91 3.32
CA MET A 357 12.84 -13.15 2.76
C MET A 357 12.84 -14.30 3.77
N GLU A 358 13.76 -14.35 4.73
CA GLU A 358 13.72 -15.30 5.85
C GLU A 358 12.45 -15.11 6.70
N ALA A 359 12.12 -13.87 7.06
CA ALA A 359 10.88 -13.56 7.80
C ALA A 359 9.62 -13.93 6.99
N VAL A 360 9.62 -13.64 5.68
CA VAL A 360 8.52 -14.02 4.76
C VAL A 360 8.35 -15.53 4.70
N VAL A 361 9.45 -16.28 4.55
CA VAL A 361 9.45 -17.75 4.52
C VAL A 361 8.97 -18.32 5.86
N MET A 362 9.40 -17.75 6.99
CA MET A 362 8.95 -18.18 8.31
C MET A 362 7.43 -18.02 8.48
N LEU A 363 6.88 -16.86 8.12
CA LEU A 363 5.44 -16.63 8.17
C LEU A 363 4.69 -17.62 7.27
N ARG A 364 5.11 -17.75 6.01
CA ARG A 364 4.43 -18.54 4.99
C ARG A 364 4.50 -20.05 5.24
N ASP A 365 5.67 -20.56 5.58
CA ASP A 365 5.95 -22.00 5.54
C ASP A 365 5.91 -22.65 6.94
N GLN A 366 5.90 -21.86 8.02
CA GLN A 366 5.85 -22.38 9.40
C GLN A 366 4.64 -21.85 10.18
N VAL A 367 4.50 -20.52 10.28
CA VAL A 367 3.47 -19.91 11.13
C VAL A 367 2.06 -20.13 10.57
N MET A 368 1.84 -19.83 9.29
CA MET A 368 0.53 -19.95 8.66
C MET A 368 -0.01 -21.39 8.61
N PRO A 369 0.80 -22.43 8.28
CA PRO A 369 0.37 -23.82 8.36
C PRO A 369 -0.03 -24.24 9.78
N ASN A 370 0.75 -23.84 10.80
CA ASN A 370 0.40 -24.13 12.20
C ASN A 370 -0.93 -23.47 12.60
N PHE A 371 -1.10 -22.18 12.28
CA PHE A 371 -2.37 -21.49 12.53
C PHE A 371 -3.55 -22.16 11.81
N ALA A 372 -3.39 -22.54 10.54
CA ALA A 372 -4.44 -23.22 9.78
C ALA A 372 -4.83 -24.56 10.40
N GLU A 373 -3.87 -25.36 10.88
CA GLU A 373 -4.12 -26.61 11.59
C GLU A 373 -4.93 -26.37 12.88
N LYS A 374 -4.58 -25.35 13.67
CA LYS A 374 -5.32 -25.01 14.90
C LYS A 374 -6.74 -24.56 14.62
N VAL A 375 -6.97 -23.82 13.53
CA VAL A 375 -8.31 -23.43 13.08
C VAL A 375 -9.13 -24.64 12.67
N GLU A 376 -8.56 -25.55 11.87
CA GLU A 376 -9.27 -26.77 11.43
C GLU A 376 -9.71 -27.62 12.63
N ILE A 377 -8.80 -27.85 13.59
CA ILE A 377 -9.11 -28.58 14.83
C ILE A 377 -10.22 -27.90 15.63
N ALA A 378 -10.15 -26.57 15.79
CA ALA A 378 -11.12 -25.81 16.56
C ALA A 378 -12.51 -25.83 15.91
N VAL A 379 -12.59 -25.59 14.59
CA VAL A 379 -13.86 -25.61 13.84
C VAL A 379 -14.50 -27.00 13.89
N ASP A 380 -13.72 -28.06 13.72
CA ASP A 380 -14.19 -29.46 13.81
C ASP A 380 -14.70 -29.80 15.22
N ALA A 381 -14.00 -29.35 16.25
CA ALA A 381 -14.37 -29.56 17.65
C ALA A 381 -15.67 -28.84 18.01
N LEU A 382 -15.85 -27.59 17.54
CA LEU A 382 -17.07 -26.79 17.76
C LEU A 382 -18.26 -27.32 16.96
N SER A 383 -18.02 -27.89 15.78
CA SER A 383 -19.06 -28.46 14.90
C SER A 383 -19.62 -29.79 15.41
N CYS A 384 -18.98 -30.42 16.41
CA CYS A 384 -19.48 -31.63 17.05
C CYS A 384 -20.68 -31.35 17.97
N ASN A 385 -21.58 -32.33 18.16
CA ASN A 385 -22.66 -32.25 19.14
C ASN A 385 -22.61 -33.44 20.14
N PRO A 386 -22.22 -33.24 21.41
CA PRO A 386 -21.81 -31.96 22.01
C PRO A 386 -20.43 -31.49 21.49
N PRO A 387 -20.12 -30.18 21.57
CA PRO A 387 -18.81 -29.65 21.23
C PRO A 387 -17.70 -30.33 22.04
N ARG A 388 -16.54 -30.53 21.42
CA ARG A 388 -15.36 -31.09 22.10
C ARG A 388 -14.56 -29.97 22.77
N GLU A 389 -13.80 -30.32 23.79
CA GLU A 389 -12.85 -29.39 24.42
C GLU A 389 -11.75 -28.99 23.44
N ILE A 390 -11.38 -27.72 23.49
CA ILE A 390 -10.33 -27.10 22.67
C ILE A 390 -9.27 -26.54 23.61
N ASP A 391 -8.00 -26.69 23.25
CA ASP A 391 -6.91 -26.00 23.94
C ASP A 391 -6.86 -24.54 23.47
N GLU A 392 -7.59 -23.67 24.17
CA GLU A 392 -7.67 -22.24 23.85
C GLU A 392 -6.29 -21.56 23.92
N ASN A 393 -5.40 -21.99 24.82
CA ASN A 393 -4.07 -21.37 24.95
C ASN A 393 -3.23 -21.65 23.70
N GLU A 394 -3.23 -22.91 23.24
CA GLU A 394 -2.49 -23.29 22.04
C GLU A 394 -3.02 -22.57 20.79
N PHE A 395 -4.34 -22.36 20.71
CA PHE A 395 -4.95 -21.58 19.63
C PHE A 395 -4.57 -20.09 19.69
N ILE A 396 -4.62 -19.48 20.88
CA ILE A 396 -4.25 -18.07 21.08
C ILE A 396 -2.76 -17.86 20.75
N ASP A 397 -1.90 -18.77 21.19
CA ASP A 397 -0.47 -18.73 20.88
C ASP A 397 -0.22 -18.82 19.37
N ALA A 398 -0.88 -19.76 18.67
CA ALA A 398 -0.78 -19.88 17.21
C ALA A 398 -1.29 -18.63 16.48
N SER A 399 -2.36 -18.01 16.98
CA SER A 399 -2.93 -16.78 16.41
C SER A 399 -2.01 -15.58 16.62
N ARG A 400 -1.39 -15.47 17.80
CA ARG A 400 -0.41 -14.43 18.12
C ARG A 400 0.81 -14.51 17.22
N LEU A 401 1.31 -15.73 16.93
CA LEU A 401 2.46 -15.92 16.04
C LEU A 401 2.20 -15.35 14.63
N VAL A 402 0.96 -15.33 14.15
CA VAL A 402 0.62 -14.70 12.86
C VAL A 402 0.86 -13.19 12.90
N TYR A 403 0.39 -12.51 13.95
CA TYR A 403 0.64 -11.08 14.15
C TYR A 403 2.14 -10.79 14.31
N ASP A 404 2.83 -11.56 15.15
CA ASP A 404 4.26 -11.38 15.39
C ASP A 404 5.08 -11.59 14.10
N GLY A 405 4.73 -12.58 13.27
CA GLY A 405 5.39 -12.82 11.98
C GLY A 405 5.18 -11.69 10.95
N VAL A 406 3.98 -11.12 10.87
CA VAL A 406 3.72 -9.95 10.00
C VAL A 406 4.49 -8.72 10.51
N ARG A 407 4.52 -8.52 11.83
CA ARG A 407 5.30 -7.44 12.46
C ARG A 407 6.80 -7.59 12.21
N GLU A 408 7.33 -8.81 12.29
CA GLU A 408 8.74 -9.10 12.01
C GLU A 408 9.12 -8.77 10.56
N ILE A 409 8.27 -9.14 9.58
CA ILE A 409 8.45 -8.75 8.17
C ILE A 409 8.52 -7.23 8.04
N ARG A 410 7.59 -6.50 8.66
CA ARG A 410 7.59 -5.02 8.63
C ARG A 410 8.87 -4.45 9.24
N GLN A 411 9.31 -4.95 10.38
CA GLN A 411 10.56 -4.51 11.01
C GLN A 411 11.79 -4.80 10.15
N ALA A 412 11.82 -5.95 9.47
CA ALA A 412 12.91 -6.31 8.56
C ALA A 412 12.99 -5.37 7.36
N VAL A 413 11.84 -4.98 6.77
CA VAL A 413 11.77 -4.02 5.65
C VAL A 413 12.22 -2.62 6.07
N LEU A 414 11.84 -2.17 7.27
CA LEU A 414 12.13 -0.81 7.74
C LEU A 414 13.57 -0.61 8.22
N ILE A 415 14.38 -1.66 8.39
CA ILE A 415 15.70 -1.57 9.01
C ILE A 415 16.70 -0.68 8.25
N ASN A 416 16.53 -0.53 6.94
CA ASN A 416 17.40 0.27 6.09
C ASN A 416 16.80 1.62 5.70
N ARG A 417 15.61 1.99 6.20
CA ARG A 417 14.95 3.25 5.87
C ARG A 417 15.35 4.36 6.85
N SER A 418 15.65 5.54 6.33
CA SER A 418 15.95 6.70 7.19
C SER A 418 14.67 7.21 7.86
N PRO A 419 14.70 7.71 9.11
CA PRO A 419 13.51 8.29 9.76
C PRO A 419 12.86 9.44 8.99
N GLU A 420 13.61 10.08 8.08
CA GLU A 420 13.13 11.14 7.19
C GLU A 420 12.37 10.59 5.97
N GLU A 421 12.63 9.34 5.55
CA GLU A 421 11.93 8.63 4.48
C GLU A 421 10.64 7.94 4.96
N ILE A 422 10.53 7.66 6.27
CA ILE A 422 9.39 6.97 6.86
C ILE A 422 8.31 8.00 7.27
N ASP A 423 7.31 8.24 6.40
CA ASP A 423 6.14 9.08 6.70
C ASP A 423 5.07 8.31 7.54
N THR A 424 5.47 7.70 8.65
CA THR A 424 4.56 6.93 9.53
C THR A 424 4.33 7.59 10.90
N ASP A 425 3.07 7.58 11.37
CA ASP A 425 2.59 8.01 12.71
C ASP A 425 3.28 7.33 13.90
N THR A 426 4.08 6.30 13.68
CA THR A 426 4.99 5.88 14.72
C THR A 426 6.08 6.95 14.76
N GLU A 427 5.84 8.02 15.51
CA GLU A 427 6.77 8.33 16.60
C GLU A 427 7.11 6.96 17.18
N TYR A 428 8.23 6.42 16.71
CA TYR A 428 8.78 5.29 17.37
C TYR A 428 8.99 5.79 18.79
N ASP A 429 8.33 5.17 19.76
CA ASP A 429 8.94 4.95 21.06
C ASP A 429 10.22 4.11 20.82
N ILE A 430 11.21 4.70 20.15
CA ILE A 430 12.62 4.32 20.29
C ILE A 430 13.10 4.78 21.68
N GLU A 431 12.31 5.56 22.43
CA GLU A 431 12.69 5.97 23.78
C GLU A 431 12.31 4.97 24.89
N ASP A 432 11.34 4.06 24.72
CA ASP A 432 10.85 3.24 25.85
C ASP A 432 11.18 1.74 25.84
N GLU A 433 12.01 1.24 24.90
CA GLU A 433 12.67 -0.07 25.07
C GLU A 433 14.04 -0.20 24.40
N TYR A 434 14.72 0.93 24.17
CA TYR A 434 16.18 0.93 23.99
C TYR A 434 16.78 1.32 25.32
N ASP A 435 16.65 0.40 26.29
CA ASP A 435 17.46 0.49 27.48
C ASP A 435 18.90 0.72 27.03
N THR A 436 19.51 1.73 27.63
CA THR A 436 20.83 2.28 27.29
C THR A 436 21.96 1.27 27.65
N HIS A 437 21.63 -0.01 27.63
CA HIS A 437 22.45 -1.18 27.91
C HIS A 437 22.74 -2.07 26.68
N MET A 438 22.15 -1.82 25.50
CA MET A 438 22.47 -2.60 24.29
C MET A 438 23.64 -2.06 23.45
N THR A 439 24.60 -1.37 24.10
CA THR A 439 25.99 -1.27 23.60
C THR A 439 26.84 -2.50 23.94
N SER A 440 26.22 -3.56 24.46
CA SER A 440 26.84 -4.88 24.60
C SER A 440 26.18 -5.87 23.63
N TYR A 441 26.77 -6.02 22.44
CA TYR A 441 26.52 -7.19 21.60
C TYR A 441 27.10 -8.42 22.32
N THR A 442 26.35 -9.02 23.23
CA THR A 442 26.57 -10.42 23.64
C THR A 442 25.81 -11.31 22.67
N THR A 443 26.44 -11.66 21.55
CA THR A 443 26.09 -12.87 20.83
C THR A 443 26.60 -14.05 21.65
N GLU A 444 25.75 -14.61 22.51
CA GLU A 444 25.99 -15.94 23.05
C GLU A 444 25.34 -17.00 22.14
N GLN A 445 26.23 -17.85 21.62
CA GLN A 445 26.03 -19.20 21.06
C GLN A 445 25.89 -19.33 19.53
N ASP A 446 27.04 -19.18 18.88
CA ASP A 446 27.41 -19.87 17.65
C ASP A 446 27.37 -21.40 17.83
N TYR A 447 26.46 -22.06 17.10
CA TYR A 447 26.56 -23.49 16.74
C TYR A 447 27.33 -23.65 15.42
N SER A 448 28.55 -23.14 15.34
CA SER A 448 29.56 -23.65 14.42
C SER A 448 30.92 -23.15 14.90
N GLY A 449 31.96 -23.96 14.90
CA GLY A 449 33.30 -23.59 15.38
C GLY A 449 34.03 -22.52 14.56
N GLN A 450 33.31 -21.66 13.83
CA GLN A 450 33.85 -20.51 13.11
C GLN A 450 33.81 -19.28 14.00
N LYS A 451 34.96 -18.63 14.16
CA LYS A 451 35.06 -17.40 14.96
C LYS A 451 34.47 -16.25 14.14
N SER A 452 33.55 -15.49 14.74
CA SER A 452 33.00 -14.27 14.15
C SER A 452 34.11 -13.36 13.60
N GLU A 453 33.87 -12.72 12.46
CA GLU A 453 34.80 -11.81 11.80
C GLU A 453 35.26 -10.67 12.73
N ARG A 454 34.39 -10.21 13.64
CA ARG A 454 34.73 -9.21 14.67
C ARG A 454 35.71 -9.76 15.72
N TRP A 455 35.61 -11.05 16.07
CA TRP A 455 36.58 -11.72 16.95
C TRP A 455 37.96 -11.78 16.30
N ILE A 456 38.00 -12.07 14.99
CA ILE A 456 39.24 -12.12 14.21
C ILE A 456 39.91 -10.74 14.20
N MET A 457 39.16 -9.68 13.90
CA MET A 457 39.67 -8.31 13.89
C MET A 457 40.19 -7.87 15.27
N ALA A 458 39.50 -8.22 16.36
CA ALA A 458 39.91 -7.89 17.73
C ALA A 458 41.26 -8.52 18.16
N HIS A 459 41.63 -9.66 17.57
CA HIS A 459 42.81 -10.45 17.93
C HIS A 459 43.95 -10.38 16.91
N LEU A 460 43.98 -9.35 16.06
CA LEU A 460 45.08 -9.13 15.11
C LEU A 460 46.43 -8.92 15.82
N PRO A 461 47.57 -9.27 15.18
CA PRO A 461 48.90 -8.96 15.69
C PRO A 461 49.10 -7.44 15.92
N ALA A 462 49.94 -7.08 16.89
CA ALA A 462 50.18 -5.68 17.25
C ALA A 462 50.70 -4.83 16.06
N GLU A 463 51.53 -5.41 15.19
CA GLU A 463 52.05 -4.77 13.98
C GLU A 463 50.92 -4.43 12.98
N GLU A 464 49.93 -5.31 12.83
CA GLU A 464 48.76 -5.08 11.96
C GLU A 464 47.78 -4.07 12.58
N LYS A 465 47.65 -4.06 13.91
CA LYS A 465 46.87 -3.05 14.64
C LYS A 465 47.45 -1.65 14.46
N GLU A 466 48.77 -1.51 14.49
CA GLU A 466 49.46 -0.23 14.28
C GLU A 466 49.24 0.30 12.86
N VAL A 467 49.28 -0.57 11.85
CA VAL A 467 48.95 -0.22 10.46
C VAL A 467 47.48 0.22 10.33
N ILE A 468 46.54 -0.51 10.94
CA ILE A 468 45.12 -0.11 10.96
C ILE A 468 44.96 1.25 11.62
N GLN A 469 45.64 1.51 12.75
CA GLN A 469 45.58 2.79 13.44
C GLN A 469 46.10 3.95 12.57
N GLN A 470 47.18 3.73 11.82
CA GLN A 470 47.70 4.72 10.87
C GLN A 470 46.69 5.02 9.75
N HIS A 471 46.11 3.98 9.13
CA HIS A 471 45.12 4.13 8.06
C HIS A 471 43.83 4.81 8.55
N VAL A 472 43.38 4.49 9.78
CA VAL A 472 42.23 5.17 10.41
C VAL A 472 42.52 6.66 10.63
N GLN A 473 43.76 7.03 10.94
CA GLN A 473 44.14 8.42 11.13
C GLN A 473 44.22 9.20 9.81
N GLU A 474 44.69 8.55 8.74
CA GLU A 474 44.65 9.09 7.37
C GLU A 474 43.20 9.30 6.91
N PHE A 475 42.33 8.30 7.12
CA PHE A 475 40.90 8.40 6.84
C PHE A 475 40.22 9.55 7.60
N ARG A 476 40.53 9.75 8.88
CA ARG A 476 40.03 10.89 9.68
C ARG A 476 40.48 12.25 9.16
N THR A 477 41.60 12.31 8.44
CA THR A 477 42.08 13.54 7.81
C THR A 477 41.28 13.81 6.54
N ALA A 478 41.13 12.81 5.67
CA ALA A 478 40.29 12.91 4.47
C ALA A 478 38.81 13.24 4.81
N LYS A 479 38.26 12.64 5.87
CA LYS A 479 36.92 12.97 6.37
C LYS A 479 36.78 14.44 6.74
N ARG A 480 37.76 15.00 7.46
CA ARG A 480 37.74 16.42 7.84
C ARG A 480 37.80 17.35 6.63
N GLU A 481 38.53 16.98 5.60
CA GLU A 481 38.59 17.74 4.34
C GLU A 481 37.24 17.69 3.61
N LEU A 482 36.61 16.50 3.55
CA LEU A 482 35.27 16.33 2.99
C LEU A 482 34.22 17.14 3.77
N ASP A 483 34.22 17.08 5.10
CA ASP A 483 33.30 17.84 5.96
C ASP A 483 33.44 19.36 5.74
N GLN A 484 34.67 19.86 5.54
CA GLN A 484 34.93 21.27 5.25
C GLN A 484 34.46 21.67 3.85
N GLU A 485 34.55 20.77 2.88
CA GLU A 485 34.10 21.03 1.52
C GLU A 485 32.58 21.02 1.43
N ILE A 486 31.92 20.02 2.03
CA ILE A 486 30.46 19.88 2.06
C ILE A 486 29.79 21.09 2.71
N ARG A 487 30.35 21.64 3.79
CA ARG A 487 29.81 22.82 4.50
C ARG A 487 29.72 24.10 3.66
N LYS A 488 30.35 24.15 2.49
CA LYS A 488 30.29 25.30 1.58
C LYS A 488 29.03 25.29 0.70
N TRP A 489 28.32 24.17 0.66
CA TRP A 489 27.18 23.93 -0.22
C TRP A 489 25.90 23.81 0.60
N ASP A 490 24.80 24.31 0.04
CA ASP A 490 23.45 24.14 0.58
C ASP A 490 22.92 22.75 0.20
N ASP A 491 22.28 22.09 1.16
CA ASP A 491 21.77 20.73 1.04
C ASP A 491 20.39 20.68 0.35
N SER A 492 19.75 21.83 0.19
CA SER A 492 18.41 21.98 -0.37
C SER A 492 18.42 21.80 -1.91
N GLY A 493 18.40 20.55 -2.37
CA GLY A 493 18.25 20.20 -3.79
C GLY A 493 19.55 19.83 -4.52
N ASN A 494 20.60 19.44 -3.79
CA ASN A 494 21.84 18.96 -4.38
C ASN A 494 22.14 17.51 -3.94
N ASP A 495 21.61 16.55 -4.71
CA ASP A 495 21.74 15.11 -4.44
C ASP A 495 23.19 14.65 -4.36
N ILE A 496 24.13 15.35 -5.01
CA ILE A 496 25.57 15.03 -4.93
C ILE A 496 26.11 15.27 -3.51
N ILE A 497 25.63 16.31 -2.83
CA ILE A 497 26.03 16.62 -1.45
C ILE A 497 25.39 15.64 -0.47
N VAL A 498 24.13 15.28 -0.69
CA VAL A 498 23.42 14.26 0.10
C VAL A 498 24.11 12.90 -0.03
N LEU A 499 24.40 12.46 -1.25
CA LEU A 499 25.14 11.22 -1.52
C LEU A 499 26.54 11.24 -0.92
N ALA A 500 27.26 12.38 -1.00
CA ALA A 500 28.59 12.50 -0.40
C ALA A 500 28.55 12.34 1.13
N LYS A 501 27.51 12.85 1.80
CA LYS A 501 27.29 12.65 3.25
C LYS A 501 26.96 11.20 3.59
N GLN A 502 26.09 10.57 2.82
CA GLN A 502 25.70 9.16 3.01
C GLN A 502 26.90 8.22 2.80
N MET A 503 27.69 8.44 1.74
CA MET A 503 28.94 7.70 1.51
C MET A 503 29.93 7.88 2.68
N CYS A 504 30.07 9.11 3.20
CA CYS A 504 30.93 9.39 4.35
C CYS A 504 30.49 8.60 5.60
N MET A 505 29.19 8.50 5.85
CA MET A 505 28.62 7.75 6.98
C MET A 505 28.91 6.24 6.86
N ILE A 506 28.63 5.63 5.70
CA ILE A 506 28.90 4.20 5.46
C ILE A 506 30.42 3.91 5.55
N MET A 507 31.26 4.78 5.00
CA MET A 507 32.72 4.65 5.11
C MET A 507 33.22 4.76 6.56
N MET A 508 32.57 5.54 7.41
CA MET A 508 32.87 5.58 8.84
C MET A 508 32.52 4.27 9.53
N GLU A 509 31.37 3.66 9.24
CA GLU A 509 30.95 2.39 9.82
C GLU A 509 31.87 1.24 9.41
N MET A 510 32.26 1.17 8.13
CA MET A 510 33.27 0.22 7.65
C MET A 510 34.63 0.42 8.35
N THR A 511 35.01 1.67 8.58
CA THR A 511 36.25 1.99 9.31
C THR A 511 36.15 1.58 10.79
N ASP A 512 34.99 1.79 11.43
CA ASP A 512 34.76 1.39 12.82
C ASP A 512 34.67 -0.14 13.01
N PHE A 513 34.25 -0.88 11.98
CA PHE A 513 34.38 -2.35 11.95
C PHE A 513 35.85 -2.78 12.07
N THR A 514 36.76 -2.16 11.32
CA THR A 514 38.20 -2.44 11.43
C THR A 514 38.81 -1.98 12.76
N ARG A 515 38.18 -0.99 13.40
CA ARG A 515 38.58 -0.43 14.69
C ARG A 515 38.27 -1.34 15.89
N PHE A 516 37.45 -2.39 15.73
CA PHE A 516 37.31 -3.44 16.76
C PHE A 516 38.67 -4.06 17.13
N ALA A 517 39.66 -4.03 16.23
CA ALA A 517 41.04 -4.40 16.52
C ALA A 517 41.69 -3.60 17.67
N LEU A 518 41.26 -2.35 17.87
CA LEU A 518 41.88 -1.38 18.78
C LEU A 518 41.15 -1.23 20.13
N LYS A 519 40.03 -1.92 20.36
CA LYS A 519 39.14 -1.71 21.53
C LYS A 519 39.50 -2.53 22.79
N ASN A 520 40.49 -3.43 22.75
CA ASN A 520 40.79 -4.37 23.84
C ASN A 520 42.06 -4.06 24.67
N GLU A 521 42.45 -2.79 24.84
CA GLU A 521 43.56 -2.40 25.74
C GLU A 521 43.12 -1.48 26.89
N CYS A 522 42.02 -1.82 27.57
CA CYS A 522 41.70 -1.32 28.91
C CYS A 522 41.40 -2.48 29.85
#